data_AF-A0A920FMH1-F1
#
_entry.id   AF-A0A920FMH1-F1
#
_cell.length_a   1.000
_cell.length_b   1.000
_cell.length_c   1.000
_cell.angle_alpha   90.00
_cell.angle_beta   90.00
_cell.angle_gamma   90.00
#
_symmetry.space_group_name_H-M   'P 1'
#
loop_
_entity.id
_entity.type
_entity.pdbx_description
1 polymer ?
#
loop_
_entity_poly.entity_id
_entity_poly.type
_entity_poly.pdbx_seq_one_letter_code
_entity_poly.pdbx_strand_id
1 'polypeptide(L)'
;MEADMFNLFPAIGEVNGLRSNYPMTIIEGEERQFGKCDVEIKRGKVEPRDEVRGEIARTYMYMDSVYPGKGIISNQNRSMFEEWNRSDPADKWELREQEGRKDSRK
;
A
#
# COMPACT_ATOMS: atom_id res chain seq x y z
N MET A 1 -11.80 0.13 -11.51
CA MET A 1 -11.00 -0.07 -10.28
C MET A 1 -9.99 -1.18 -10.48
N GLU A 2 -10.40 -2.41 -10.76
CA GLU A 2 -9.49 -3.57 -10.79
C GLU A 2 -8.35 -3.47 -11.82
N ALA A 3 -8.61 -2.89 -13.00
CA ALA A 3 -7.61 -2.68 -14.05
C ALA A 3 -6.84 -1.35 -13.92
N ASP A 4 -6.99 -0.60 -12.82
CA ASP A 4 -6.27 0.65 -12.62
C ASP A 4 -4.81 0.35 -12.26
N MET A 5 -3.89 0.63 -13.19
CA MET A 5 -2.46 0.34 -13.03
C MET A 5 -1.82 1.04 -11.83
N PHE A 6 -2.44 2.10 -11.30
CA PHE A 6 -1.94 2.75 -10.08
C PHE A 6 -2.13 1.90 -8.83
N ASN A 7 -2.95 0.84 -8.89
CA ASN A 7 -3.20 -0.10 -7.80
C ASN A 7 -2.62 -1.51 -8.07
N LEU A 8 -1.79 -1.68 -9.11
CA LEU A 8 -1.19 -2.97 -9.46
C LEU A 8 0.32 -2.91 -9.26
N PHE A 9 0.84 -3.79 -8.41
CA PHE A 9 2.25 -3.88 -8.06
C PHE A 9 2.70 -5.35 -8.07
N PRO A 10 3.95 -5.64 -8.49
CA PRO A 10 4.48 -6.98 -8.37
C PRO A 10 4.66 -7.35 -6.89
N ALA A 11 4.28 -8.57 -6.52
CA ALA A 11 4.43 -9.09 -5.16
C ALA A 11 4.83 -10.57 -5.18
N ILE A 12 5.48 -11.02 -4.10
CA ILE A 12 5.77 -12.43 -3.88
C ILE A 12 4.44 -13.17 -3.69
N GLY A 13 4.20 -14.25 -4.44
CA GLY A 13 2.92 -14.94 -4.47
C GLY A 13 2.43 -15.43 -3.10
N GLU A 14 3.34 -15.94 -2.27
CA GLU A 14 3.03 -16.35 -0.89
C GLU A 14 2.58 -15.17 -0.03
N VAL A 15 3.31 -14.05 -0.06
CA VAL A 15 2.96 -12.83 0.68
C VAL A 15 1.62 -12.27 0.20
N ASN A 16 1.38 -12.25 -1.11
CA ASN A 16 0.12 -11.81 -1.68
C ASN A 16 -1.05 -12.71 -1.25
N GLY A 17 -0.86 -14.02 -1.27
CA GLY A 17 -1.86 -14.99 -0.83
C GLY A 17 -2.21 -14.84 0.65
N LEU A 18 -1.21 -14.69 1.52
CA LEU A 18 -1.39 -14.52 2.97
C LEU A 18 -1.95 -13.16 3.34
N ARG A 19 -1.58 -12.10 2.61
CA ARG A 19 -2.11 -10.74 2.80
C ARG A 19 -3.62 -10.71 2.59
N SER A 20 -4.13 -11.46 1.60
CA SER A 20 -5.57 -11.53 1.30
C SER A 20 -6.17 -10.11 1.18
N ASN A 21 -7.35 -9.88 1.75
CA ASN A 21 -8.01 -8.58 1.85
C ASN A 21 -7.80 -7.87 3.20
N TYR A 22 -6.76 -8.25 3.96
CA TYR A 22 -6.54 -7.69 5.29
C TYR A 22 -6.13 -6.21 5.25
N PRO A 23 -6.60 -5.41 6.22
CA PRO A 23 -6.20 -4.02 6.34
C PRO A 23 -4.73 -3.90 6.72
N MET A 24 -4.10 -2.84 6.22
CA MET A 24 -2.76 -2.45 6.59
C MET A 24 -2.78 -1.69 7.92
N THR A 25 -1.79 -1.94 8.78
CA THR A 25 -1.61 -1.27 10.07
C THR A 25 -0.22 -1.58 10.63
N ILE A 26 0.11 -1.04 11.79
CA ILE A 26 1.31 -1.41 12.55
C ILE A 26 0.96 -2.55 13.50
N ILE A 27 1.80 -3.59 13.54
CA ILE A 27 1.64 -4.79 14.36
C ILE A 27 2.79 -4.82 15.38
N GLU A 28 2.43 -4.61 16.65
CA GLU A 28 3.42 -4.71 17.71
C GLU A 28 3.98 -6.14 17.84
N GLY A 29 5.31 -6.24 17.99
CA GLY A 29 6.00 -7.49 18.33
C GLY A 29 6.76 -8.18 17.21
N GLU A 30 7.03 -7.53 16.07
CA GLU A 30 8.01 -7.87 15.00
C GLU A 30 8.41 -9.37 14.85
N GLU A 31 7.44 -10.28 14.79
CA GLU A 31 7.72 -11.67 14.46
C GLU A 31 8.06 -11.75 12.97
N ARG A 32 9.36 -11.84 12.65
CA ARG A 32 9.88 -11.90 11.27
C ARG A 32 9.61 -13.26 10.62
N GLN A 33 8.34 -13.52 10.29
CA GLN A 33 7.89 -14.79 9.69
C GLN A 33 8.54 -15.07 8.33
N PHE A 34 8.92 -14.02 7.59
CA PHE A 34 9.53 -14.12 6.26
C PHE A 34 11.05 -13.84 6.28
N GLY A 35 11.70 -13.99 7.43
CA GLY A 35 13.15 -13.85 7.57
C GLY A 35 13.64 -12.44 7.26
N LYS A 36 14.29 -12.26 6.10
CA LYS A 36 14.81 -10.95 5.66
C LYS A 36 13.74 -10.02 5.10
N CYS A 37 12.59 -10.56 4.70
CA CYS A 37 11.49 -9.74 4.20
C CYS A 37 10.76 -9.14 5.40
N ASP A 38 10.82 -7.81 5.51
CA ASP A 38 10.15 -7.03 6.55
C ASP A 38 8.66 -6.89 6.23
N VAL A 39 7.90 -7.95 6.50
CA VAL A 39 6.45 -7.95 6.36
C VAL A 39 5.86 -8.86 7.41
N GLU A 40 4.85 -8.37 8.13
CA GLU A 40 4.21 -9.12 9.21
C GLU A 40 2.74 -9.31 8.88
N ILE A 41 2.25 -10.54 9.01
CA ILE A 41 0.85 -10.88 8.77
C ILE A 41 0.33 -11.60 10.00
N LYS A 42 -0.47 -10.89 10.81
CA LYS A 42 -0.92 -11.40 12.11
C LYS A 42 -2.35 -10.98 12.40
N ARG A 43 -3.18 -11.94 12.84
CA ARG A 43 -4.57 -11.71 13.27
C ARG A 43 -5.41 -10.89 12.27
N GLY A 44 -5.27 -11.19 10.97
CA GLY A 44 -6.04 -10.52 9.91
C GLY A 44 -5.62 -9.07 9.67
N LYS A 45 -4.35 -8.74 9.93
CA LYS A 45 -3.73 -7.45 9.69
C LYS A 45 -2.38 -7.66 9.00
N VAL A 46 -1.96 -6.67 8.22
CA VAL A 46 -0.67 -6.67 7.53
C VAL A 46 0.12 -5.43 7.90
N GLU A 47 1.35 -5.62 8.34
CA GLU A 47 2.34 -4.57 8.45
C GLU A 47 3.28 -4.66 7.26
N PRO A 48 3.31 -3.64 6.38
CA PRO A 48 4.32 -3.54 5.34
C PRO A 48 5.62 -2.96 5.92
N ARG A 49 6.74 -3.30 5.28
CA ARG A 49 8.03 -2.64 5.49
C ARG A 49 7.93 -1.12 5.45
N ASP A 50 8.75 -0.45 6.26
CA ASP A 50 8.77 1.01 6.39
C ASP A 50 8.93 1.72 5.04
N GLU A 51 9.84 1.23 4.20
CA GLU A 51 10.23 1.84 2.92
C GLU A 51 9.15 1.84 1.83
N VAL A 52 8.03 1.12 2.00
CA VAL A 52 6.92 1.13 1.02
C VAL A 52 5.63 1.73 1.58
N ARG A 53 5.63 2.19 2.84
CA ARG A 53 4.43 2.73 3.50
C ARG A 53 3.92 4.00 2.81
N GLY A 54 4.82 4.86 2.34
CA GLY A 54 4.45 6.08 1.61
C GLY A 54 3.77 5.76 0.28
N GLU A 55 4.33 4.82 -0.50
CA GLU A 55 3.77 4.39 -1.79
C GLU A 55 2.36 3.79 -1.62
N ILE A 56 2.22 2.92 -0.62
CA ILE A 56 0.95 2.35 -0.21
C ILE A 56 -0.05 3.46 0.13
N ALA A 57 0.34 4.41 0.98
CA ALA A 57 -0.55 5.47 1.43
C ALA A 57 -1.02 6.35 0.26
N ARG A 58 -0.10 6.73 -0.64
CA ARG A 58 -0.43 7.46 -1.88
C ARG A 58 -1.41 6.68 -2.74
N THR A 59 -1.19 5.38 -2.90
CA THR A 59 -2.08 4.51 -3.69
C THR A 59 -3.49 4.47 -3.10
N TYR A 60 -3.62 4.28 -1.78
CA TYR A 60 -4.91 4.29 -1.10
C TYR A 60 -5.62 5.64 -1.26
N MET A 61 -4.90 6.76 -1.07
CA MET A 61 -5.46 8.10 -1.24
C MET A 61 -5.87 8.38 -2.68
N TYR A 62 -5.04 7.97 -3.64
CA TYR A 62 -5.34 8.08 -5.06
C TYR A 62 -6.65 7.32 -5.38
N MET A 63 -6.75 6.06 -4.97
CA MET A 63 -7.94 5.25 -5.22
C MET A 63 -9.18 5.83 -4.53
N ASP A 64 -9.06 6.30 -3.29
CA ASP A 64 -10.17 6.95 -2.55
C ASP A 64 -10.65 8.23 -3.25
N SER A 65 -9.73 9.00 -3.86
CA SER A 65 -10.06 10.23 -4.59
C SER A 65 -10.69 9.98 -5.97
N VAL A 66 -10.21 8.97 -6.70
CA VAL A 66 -10.68 8.65 -8.06
C VAL A 66 -11.98 7.86 -8.04
N TYR A 67 -12.23 7.10 -6.98
CA TYR A 67 -13.43 6.27 -6.82
C TYR A 67 -14.22 6.68 -5.57
N PRO A 68 -14.83 7.88 -5.55
CA PRO A 68 -15.56 8.37 -4.39
C PRO A 68 -16.74 7.48 -4.02
N GLY A 69 -17.03 7.39 -2.71
CA GLY A 69 -18.15 6.60 -2.18
C GLY A 69 -17.90 5.09 -2.07
N LYS A 70 -16.67 4.62 -2.37
CA LYS A 70 -16.29 3.21 -2.23
C LYS A 70 -15.76 2.83 -0.84
N GLY A 71 -15.52 3.81 0.03
CA GLY A 71 -15.04 3.57 1.39
C GLY A 71 -13.67 2.90 1.44
N ILE A 72 -12.77 3.28 0.52
CA ILE A 72 -11.42 2.68 0.39
C ILE A 72 -10.58 3.04 1.62
N ILE A 73 -10.69 4.29 2.08
CA ILE A 73 -10.14 4.73 3.35
C ILE A 73 -11.28 4.99 4.34
N SER A 74 -11.26 4.27 5.46
CA SER A 74 -12.13 4.57 6.60
C SER A 74 -11.63 5.80 7.36
N ASN A 75 -12.52 6.49 8.07
CA ASN A 75 -12.13 7.63 8.91
C ASN A 75 -11.08 7.27 9.99
N GLN A 76 -11.07 6.01 10.43
CA GLN A 76 -10.11 5.51 11.42
C GLN A 76 -8.69 5.37 10.85
N ASN A 77 -8.57 5.03 9.57
CA ASN A 77 -7.28 4.76 8.92
C ASN A 77 -6.72 5.97 8.16
N ARG A 78 -7.54 7.01 7.93
CA ARG A 78 -7.14 8.19 7.16
C ARG A 78 -5.90 8.88 7.72
N SER A 79 -5.87 9.14 9.02
CA SER A 79 -4.74 9.81 9.68
C SER A 79 -3.44 8.99 9.58
N MET A 80 -3.54 7.66 9.67
CA MET A 80 -2.39 6.77 9.50
C MET A 80 -1.82 6.86 8.08
N PHE A 81 -2.66 6.80 7.04
CA PHE A 81 -2.18 6.97 5.66
C PHE A 81 -1.64 8.38 5.42
N GLU A 82 -2.24 9.42 5.99
CA GLU A 82 -1.70 10.79 5.92
C GLU A 82 -0.32 10.92 6.56
N GLU A 83 -0.09 10.24 7.68
CA GLU A 83 1.22 10.20 8.33
C GLU A 83 2.25 9.45 7.48
N TRP A 84 1.88 8.28 6.95
CA TRP A 84 2.76 7.47 6.09
C TRP A 84 3.16 8.22 4.82
N ASN A 85 2.20 8.86 4.15
CA ASN A 85 2.47 9.66 2.96
C ASN A 85 3.40 10.86 3.27
N ARG A 86 3.30 11.45 4.47
CA ARG A 86 4.14 12.58 4.88
C ARG A 86 5.55 12.13 5.27
N SER A 87 5.65 10.99 5.94
CA SER A 87 6.90 10.45 6.47
C SER A 87 7.80 9.87 5.38
N ASP A 88 7.21 9.40 4.28
CA ASP A 88 7.91 8.78 3.16
C ASP A 88 7.46 9.42 1.82
N PRO A 89 8.05 10.55 1.40
CA PRO A 89 7.70 11.23 0.15
C PRO A 89 8.09 10.42 -1.09
N ALA A 90 7.39 10.64 -2.20
CA ALA A 90 7.63 9.92 -3.44
C ALA A 90 9.08 10.08 -3.94
N ASP A 91 9.75 8.97 -4.21
CA ASP A 91 11.12 8.97 -4.70
C ASP A 91 11.18 9.09 -6.25
N LYS A 92 12.40 9.16 -6.79
CA LYS A 92 12.61 9.30 -8.24
C LYS A 92 12.14 8.07 -9.03
N TRP A 93 12.18 6.89 -8.42
CA TRP A 93 11.75 5.65 -9.06
C TRP A 93 10.23 5.62 -9.16
N GLU A 94 9.52 5.89 -8.07
CA GLU A 94 8.06 5.97 -8.02
C GLU A 94 7.52 7.01 -8.99
N LEU A 95 8.14 8.19 -9.06
CA LEU A 95 7.75 9.22 -10.01
C LEU A 95 7.87 8.74 -11.47
N ARG A 96 8.95 8.04 -11.80
CA ARG A 96 9.16 7.46 -13.13
C ARG A 96 8.14 6.38 -13.45
N GLU A 97 7.83 5.50 -12.49
CA GLU A 97 6.77 4.50 -12.66
C GLU A 97 5.41 5.17 -12.89
N GLN A 98 5.09 6.19 -12.10
CA GLN A 98 3.84 6.93 -12.25
C GLN A 98 3.72 7.61 -13.62
N GLU A 99 4.81 8.13 -14.19
CA GLU A 99 4.83 8.64 -15.57
C GLU A 99 4.50 7.53 -16.58
N GLY A 100 5.15 6.36 -16.47
CA GLY A 100 4.85 5.22 -17.33
C GLY A 100 3.39 4.75 -17.24
N ARG A 101 2.80 4.75 -16.03
CA ARG A 101 1.39 4.40 -15.79
C ARG A 101 0.41 5.46 -16.33
N LYS A 102 0.84 6.72 -16.54
CA LYS A 102 0.02 7.75 -17.20
C LYS A 102 -0.01 7.55 -18.71
N ASP A 103 1.14 7.19 -19.30
CA ASP A 103 1.24 6.99 -20.75
C ASP A 103 0.43 5.79 -21.25
N SER A 104 0.23 4.76 -20.41
CA SER A 104 -0.64 3.62 -20.72
C SER A 104 -2.14 3.92 -20.66
N ARG A 105 -2.56 5.13 -20.25
CA ARG A 105 -3.95 5.58 -20.28
C ARG A 105 -4.34 6.29 -21.58
N LYS A 106 -3.38 6.57 -22.47
CA LYS A 106 -3.63 7.12 -23.82
C LYS A 106 -3.91 6.00 -24.80
#